data_AF-A0A0K9NIA3-F1
#
_entry.id   AF-A0A0K9NIA3-F1
#
_cell.length_a   1.000
_cell.length_b   1.000
_cell.length_c   1.000
_cell.angle_alpha   90.00
_cell.angle_beta   90.00
_cell.angle_gamma   90.00
#
_symmetry.space_group_name_H-M   'P 1'
#
loop_
_entity.id
_entity.type
_entity.pdbx_description
1 polymer ?
#
loop_
_entity_poly.entity_id
_entity_poly.type
_entity_poly.pdbx_seq_one_letter_code
_entity_poly.pdbx_strand_id
1 'polypeptide(L)'
;MAWSDEILGPDVASAGLHVSDYICRDASGILDLEEGLEASRYTSHPYSSHPKEWPPIAEVVGTRELPPMLNERYNAAGGEGTALCGIFPEIRRAWASVSLFLWRFGKWDGQCPEYTCQEQAICATGGDEYTCSQCPVHIYLVKILLLPK
;
A
#
# COMPACT_ATOMS: atom_id res chain seq x y z
N MET A 1 42.17 32.74 -15.29
CA MET A 1 41.81 31.33 -15.59
C MET A 1 40.41 31.34 -16.19
N ALA A 2 40.30 31.28 -17.52
CA ALA A 2 39.03 31.39 -18.26
C ALA A 2 38.89 30.26 -19.30
N TRP A 3 39.53 29.11 -19.03
CA TRP A 3 39.63 27.99 -19.98
C TRP A 3 38.64 26.85 -19.66
N SER A 4 37.89 26.96 -18.55
CA SER A 4 36.95 25.92 -18.12
C SER A 4 35.57 26.07 -18.76
N ASP A 5 35.03 27.28 -18.91
CA ASP A 5 33.66 27.47 -19.40
C ASP A 5 33.50 27.23 -20.91
N GLU A 6 34.51 27.56 -21.72
CA GLU A 6 34.42 27.49 -23.19
C GLU A 6 34.50 26.06 -23.74
N ILE A 7 35.19 25.16 -23.04
CA ILE A 7 35.36 23.75 -23.43
C ILE A 7 34.27 22.87 -22.78
N LEU A 8 33.84 23.19 -21.55
CA LEU A 8 32.78 22.45 -20.87
C LEU A 8 31.39 22.72 -21.49
N GLY A 9 31.13 23.93 -22.00
CA GLY A 9 29.83 24.28 -22.59
C GLY A 9 29.39 23.36 -23.74
N PRO A 10 30.24 23.12 -24.76
CA PRO A 10 29.93 22.20 -25.86
C PRO A 10 29.73 20.75 -25.44
N ASP A 11 30.57 20.25 -24.54
CA ASP A 11 30.49 18.87 -24.05
C ASP A 11 29.23 18.65 -23.19
N VAL A 12 28.88 19.63 -22.35
CA VAL A 12 27.64 19.62 -21.55
C VAL A 12 26.41 19.72 -22.45
N ALA A 13 26.45 20.56 -23.48
CA ALA A 13 25.36 20.67 -24.45
C ALA A 13 25.18 19.36 -25.25
N SER A 14 26.28 18.73 -25.67
CA SER A 14 26.26 17.44 -26.36
C SER A 14 25.73 16.32 -25.46
N ALA A 15 26.20 16.25 -24.20
CA ALA A 15 25.69 15.30 -23.23
C ALA A 15 24.19 15.52 -22.94
N GLY A 16 23.76 16.77 -22.81
CA GLY A 16 22.35 17.12 -22.64
C GLY A 16 21.48 16.63 -23.80
N LEU A 17 21.92 16.83 -25.05
CA LEU A 17 21.23 16.31 -26.22
C LEU A 17 21.11 14.78 -26.21
N HIS A 18 22.19 14.08 -25.86
CA HIS A 18 22.18 12.62 -25.79
C HIS A 18 21.26 12.09 -24.68
N VAL A 19 21.28 12.71 -23.51
CA VAL A 19 20.38 12.35 -22.39
C VAL A 19 18.93 12.64 -22.75
N SER A 20 18.64 13.80 -23.34
CA SER A 20 17.28 14.14 -23.79
C SER A 20 16.78 13.21 -24.88
N ASP A 21 17.58 12.89 -25.90
CA ASP A 21 17.21 11.94 -26.95
C ASP A 21 16.97 10.55 -26.37
N TYR A 22 17.80 10.09 -25.43
CA TYR A 22 17.59 8.81 -24.75
C TYR A 22 16.30 8.79 -23.92
N ILE A 23 16.03 9.83 -23.11
CA ILE A 23 14.79 9.93 -22.33
C ILE A 23 13.56 9.95 -23.25
N CYS A 24 13.60 10.74 -24.33
CA CYS A 24 12.50 10.80 -25.28
C CYS A 24 12.25 9.44 -25.93
N ARG A 25 13.31 8.73 -26.31
CA ARG A 25 13.21 7.38 -26.90
C ARG A 25 12.69 6.37 -25.90
N ASP A 26 13.21 6.36 -24.67
CA ASP A 26 12.79 5.46 -23.60
C ASP A 26 11.31 5.70 -23.26
N ALA A 27 10.92 6.96 -23.03
CA ALA A 27 9.53 7.33 -22.78
C ALA A 27 8.59 6.96 -23.95
N SER A 28 9.06 7.08 -25.20
CA SER A 28 8.29 6.67 -26.38
C SER A 28 8.26 5.15 -26.61
N GLY A 29 9.20 4.41 -26.02
CA GLY A 29 9.32 2.96 -26.13
C GLY A 29 8.57 2.20 -25.03
N ILE A 30 8.14 2.90 -23.98
CA ILE A 30 7.20 2.36 -23.00
C ILE A 30 5.85 2.19 -23.70
N LEU A 31 5.50 0.93 -23.97
CA LEU A 31 4.18 0.56 -24.49
C LEU A 31 3.10 0.94 -23.49
N ASP A 32 1.91 1.24 -24.01
CA ASP A 32 0.74 1.34 -23.16
C ASP A 32 0.53 0.02 -22.40
N LEU A 33 0.13 0.11 -21.13
CA LEU A 33 0.00 -1.07 -20.26
C LEU A 33 -1.04 -2.06 -20.82
N GLU A 34 -2.10 -1.56 -21.45
CA GLU A 34 -3.10 -2.41 -22.09
C GLU A 34 -2.51 -3.17 -23.28
N GLU A 35 -1.75 -2.48 -24.14
CA GLU A 35 -1.08 -3.06 -25.31
C GLU A 35 -0.01 -4.10 -24.89
N GLY A 36 0.80 -3.78 -23.86
CA GLY A 36 1.81 -4.69 -23.33
C GLY A 36 1.24 -5.95 -22.67
N LEU A 37 0.01 -5.88 -22.16
CA LEU A 37 -0.70 -7.01 -21.55
C LEU A 37 -1.61 -7.77 -22.53
N GLU A 38 -1.62 -7.44 -23.83
CA GLU A 38 -2.46 -8.13 -24.81
C GLU A 38 -2.23 -9.66 -24.80
N ALA A 39 -0.97 -10.08 -24.64
CA ALA A 39 -0.61 -11.49 -24.57
C ALA A 39 -1.19 -12.23 -23.34
N SER A 40 -1.54 -11.53 -22.24
CA SER A 40 -2.15 -12.15 -21.06
C SER A 40 -3.63 -12.46 -21.24
N ARG A 41 -4.26 -11.96 -22.32
CA ARG A 41 -5.67 -12.26 -22.64
C ARG A 41 -5.87 -13.69 -23.15
N TYR A 42 -4.79 -14.36 -23.59
CA TYR A 42 -4.82 -15.75 -24.05
C TYR A 42 -4.61 -16.74 -22.90
N THR A 43 -5.40 -17.80 -22.82
CA THR A 43 -5.34 -18.79 -21.72
C THR A 43 -4.00 -19.51 -21.57
N SER A 44 -3.22 -19.59 -22.64
CA SER A 44 -1.84 -20.09 -22.65
C SER A 44 -0.87 -18.92 -22.81
N HIS A 45 -0.73 -18.11 -21.75
CA HIS A 45 0.23 -17.00 -21.74
C HIS A 45 1.46 -17.34 -20.88
N PRO A 46 2.66 -16.82 -21.24
CA PRO A 46 3.90 -17.08 -20.51
C PRO A 46 3.90 -16.57 -19.06
N TYR A 47 2.95 -15.70 -18.72
CA TYR A 47 2.76 -15.17 -17.35
C TYR A 47 1.79 -15.98 -16.46
N SER A 48 1.29 -17.13 -16.93
CA SER A 48 0.27 -17.93 -16.19
C SER A 48 0.85 -18.57 -14.93
N SER A 49 2.16 -18.78 -14.94
CA SER A 49 2.97 -19.07 -13.76
C SER A 49 4.26 -18.24 -13.88
N HIS A 50 4.77 -17.74 -12.76
CA HIS A 50 6.03 -16.99 -12.76
C HIS A 50 7.15 -17.93 -13.25
N PRO A 51 7.84 -17.64 -14.37
CA PRO A 51 8.96 -18.45 -14.82
C PRO A 51 10.01 -18.59 -13.71
N LYS A 52 10.47 -19.82 -13.46
CA LYS A 52 11.40 -20.15 -12.36
C LYS A 52 12.74 -19.40 -12.45
N GLU A 53 13.14 -18.99 -13.64
CA GLU A 53 14.40 -18.31 -13.93
C GLU A 53 14.32 -16.79 -13.76
N TRP A 54 13.11 -16.24 -13.60
CA TRP A 54 12.92 -14.79 -13.46
C TRP A 54 13.09 -14.37 -11.99
N PRO A 55 13.66 -13.17 -11.75
CA PRO A 55 13.69 -12.61 -10.42
C PRO A 55 12.26 -12.44 -9.86
N PRO A 56 12.04 -12.64 -8.54
CA PRO A 56 10.76 -12.32 -7.91
C PRO A 56 10.30 -10.90 -8.27
N ILE A 57 9.02 -10.74 -8.62
CA ILE A 57 8.44 -9.42 -8.96
C ILE A 57 8.49 -8.50 -7.75
N ALA A 58 8.35 -9.07 -6.54
CA ALA A 58 8.50 -8.37 -5.29
C ALA A 58 9.34 -9.21 -4.33
N GLU A 59 10.27 -8.55 -3.65
CA GLU A 59 11.01 -9.13 -2.54
C GLU A 59 10.23 -8.87 -1.23
N VAL A 60 10.08 -9.92 -0.41
CA VAL A 60 9.50 -9.77 0.93
C VAL A 60 10.60 -9.25 1.85
N VAL A 61 10.62 -7.94 2.06
CA VAL A 61 11.63 -7.26 2.90
C VAL A 61 11.50 -7.65 4.38
N GLY A 62 10.33 -8.08 4.84
CA GLY A 62 10.15 -8.59 6.18
C GLY A 62 8.72 -8.96 6.54
N THR A 63 8.60 -9.86 7.50
CA THR A 63 7.33 -10.30 8.10
C THR A 63 7.22 -9.73 9.51
N ARG A 64 6.00 -9.35 9.92
CA ARG A 64 5.73 -8.86 11.27
C ARG A 64 4.56 -9.61 11.87
N GLU A 65 4.75 -9.99 13.13
CA GLU A 65 3.72 -10.61 13.94
C GLU A 65 2.63 -9.61 14.33
N LEU A 66 1.44 -10.14 14.56
CA LEU A 66 0.32 -9.36 15.07
C LEU A 66 0.56 -8.92 16.52
N PRO A 67 -0.04 -7.79 16.95
CA PRO A 67 -0.01 -7.36 18.34
C PRO A 67 -0.46 -8.46 19.31
N PRO A 68 0.26 -8.74 20.41
CA PRO A 68 -0.12 -9.79 21.36
C PRO A 68 -1.54 -9.64 21.92
N MET A 69 -1.94 -8.39 22.24
CA MET A 69 -3.28 -8.07 22.71
C MET A 69 -4.39 -8.49 21.74
N LEU A 70 -4.14 -8.39 20.43
CA LEU A 70 -5.10 -8.82 19.41
C LEU A 70 -5.26 -10.35 19.43
N ASN A 71 -4.14 -11.07 19.52
CA ASN A 71 -4.13 -12.54 19.61
C ASN A 71 -4.86 -13.02 20.86
N GLU A 72 -4.58 -12.42 22.01
CA GLU A 72 -5.24 -12.75 23.28
C GLU A 72 -6.75 -12.54 23.19
N ARG A 73 -7.20 -11.42 22.61
CA ARG A 73 -8.61 -11.08 22.45
C ARG A 73 -9.33 -12.00 21.47
N TYR A 74 -8.70 -12.31 20.34
CA TYR A 74 -9.24 -13.26 19.37
C TYR A 74 -9.41 -14.66 19.99
N ASN A 75 -8.40 -15.12 20.73
CA ASN A 75 -8.45 -16.41 21.41
C ASN A 75 -9.47 -16.44 22.55
N ALA A 76 -9.62 -15.34 23.30
CA ALA A 76 -10.60 -15.21 24.38
C ALA A 76 -12.06 -15.22 23.88
N ALA A 77 -12.30 -14.74 22.65
CA ALA A 77 -13.60 -14.84 21.99
C ALA A 77 -13.92 -16.28 21.50
N GLY A 78 -13.09 -17.27 21.83
CA GLY A 78 -13.30 -18.68 21.46
C GLY A 78 -13.19 -18.94 19.95
N GLY A 79 -12.69 -17.98 19.16
CA GLY A 79 -12.79 -18.02 17.71
C GLY A 79 -14.23 -17.96 17.17
N GLU A 80 -15.22 -17.71 18.03
CA GLU A 80 -16.63 -17.59 17.65
C GLU A 80 -16.90 -16.16 17.14
N GLY A 81 -16.64 -15.94 15.86
CA GLY A 81 -16.93 -14.68 15.19
C GLY A 81 -16.07 -14.47 13.95
N THR A 82 -16.63 -13.83 12.92
CA THR A 82 -15.84 -13.41 11.76
C THR A 82 -14.96 -12.24 12.17
N ALA A 83 -13.64 -12.48 12.28
CA ALA A 83 -12.65 -11.41 12.40
C ALA A 83 -12.20 -10.99 11.00
N LEU A 84 -12.38 -9.70 10.70
CA LEU A 84 -11.83 -9.06 9.52
C LEU A 84 -10.55 -8.34 9.93
N CYS A 85 -9.58 -8.27 9.01
CA CYS A 85 -8.38 -7.47 9.17
C CYS A 85 -8.03 -6.81 7.84
N GLY A 86 -7.27 -5.71 7.93
CA GLY A 86 -6.87 -4.96 6.75
C GLY A 86 -5.84 -3.89 7.07
N ILE A 87 -5.50 -3.11 6.05
CA ILE A 87 -4.56 -2.00 6.15
C ILE A 87 -5.16 -0.72 5.58
N PHE A 88 -4.78 0.40 6.18
CA PHE A 88 -4.92 1.75 5.64
C PHE A 88 -3.51 2.26 5.27
N PRO A 89 -3.09 2.09 4.00
CA PRO A 89 -1.73 2.42 3.59
C PRO A 89 -1.41 3.92 3.72
N GLU A 90 -2.39 4.79 3.49
CA GLU A 90 -2.24 6.26 3.53
C GLU A 90 -1.81 6.74 4.92
N ILE A 91 -2.37 6.14 5.97
CA ILE A 91 -2.06 6.46 7.37
C ILE A 91 -1.07 5.49 8.00
N ARG A 92 -0.60 4.50 7.23
CA ARG A 92 0.33 3.46 7.67
C ARG A 92 -0.16 2.68 8.89
N ARG A 93 -1.46 2.38 8.94
CA ARG A 93 -2.10 1.62 10.03
C ARG A 93 -2.75 0.33 9.55
N ALA A 94 -2.75 -0.68 10.40
CA ALA A 94 -3.46 -1.93 10.22
C ALA A 94 -4.58 -2.02 11.26
N TRP A 95 -5.63 -2.78 10.93
CA TRP A 95 -6.82 -2.91 11.78
C TRP A 95 -7.34 -4.35 11.83
N ALA A 96 -8.12 -4.64 12.88
CA ALA A 96 -8.83 -5.92 13.05
C ALA A 96 -10.16 -5.73 13.81
N SER A 97 -11.17 -6.59 13.57
CA SER A 97 -12.58 -6.34 13.97
C SER A 97 -13.20 -7.20 15.07
N VAL A 98 -12.43 -7.99 15.84
CA VAL A 98 -12.95 -8.73 17.03
C VAL A 98 -13.51 -7.76 18.08
N SER A 99 -12.78 -6.66 18.22
CA SER A 99 -13.09 -5.33 18.72
C SER A 99 -12.19 -4.43 17.86
N LEU A 100 -12.56 -3.20 17.53
CA LEU A 100 -11.78 -2.48 16.53
C LEU A 100 -10.39 -2.15 17.09
N PHE A 101 -9.36 -2.86 16.63
CA PHE A 101 -7.97 -2.57 16.94
C PHE A 101 -7.36 -1.79 15.79
N LEU A 102 -6.51 -0.82 16.12
CA LEU A 102 -5.81 -0.02 15.12
C LEU A 102 -4.36 0.21 15.57
N TRP A 103 -3.39 -0.27 14.81
CA TRP A 103 -1.96 -0.15 15.14
C TRP A 103 -1.13 0.27 13.94
N ARG A 104 0.09 0.75 14.16
CA ARG A 104 1.01 1.09 13.07
C ARG A 104 1.73 -0.16 12.57
N PHE A 105 1.63 -0.47 11.27
CA PHE A 105 2.37 -1.62 10.71
C PHE A 105 3.82 -1.28 10.33
N GLY A 106 4.13 -0.01 10.07
CA GLY A 106 5.49 0.43 9.69
C GLY A 106 6.50 0.43 10.84
N LYS A 107 6.06 0.65 12.08
CA LYS A 107 6.88 0.60 13.30
C LYS A 107 5.99 0.22 14.48
N TRP A 108 6.37 -0.81 15.22
CA TRP A 108 5.70 -1.12 16.48
C TRP A 108 6.11 -0.08 17.52
N ASP A 109 5.13 0.69 17.99
CA ASP A 109 5.28 1.71 19.03
C ASP A 109 4.60 1.30 20.35
N GLY A 110 4.15 0.04 20.44
CA GLY A 110 3.39 -0.46 21.59
C GLY A 110 1.97 0.06 21.68
N GLN A 111 1.52 0.88 20.72
CA GLN A 111 0.17 1.45 20.70
C GLN A 111 -0.76 0.58 19.87
N CYS A 112 -1.76 0.02 20.53
CA CYS A 112 -2.86 -0.72 19.91
C CYS A 112 -4.16 -0.37 20.64
N PRO A 113 -4.71 0.85 20.43
CA PRO A 113 -5.99 1.23 20.99
C PRO A 113 -7.08 0.25 20.55
N GLU A 114 -7.85 -0.20 21.54
CA GLU A 114 -9.06 -0.98 21.36
C GLU A 114 -10.26 -0.02 21.36
N TYR A 115 -11.06 -0.07 20.31
CA TYR A 115 -12.31 0.65 20.19
C TYR A 115 -13.46 -0.36 20.26
N THR A 116 -14.16 -0.37 21.38
CA THR A 116 -15.37 -1.19 21.57
C THR A 116 -16.57 -0.41 21.03
N CYS A 117 -17.13 -0.83 19.89
CA CYS A 117 -18.42 -0.33 19.43
C CYS A 117 -19.53 -1.07 20.19
N GLN A 118 -20.49 -0.33 20.77
CA GLN A 118 -21.64 -0.93 21.44
C GLN A 118 -22.49 -1.73 20.43
N GLU A 119 -22.68 -3.02 20.74
CA GLU A 119 -23.71 -3.96 20.24
C GLU A 119 -23.82 -4.31 18.74
N GLN A 120 -22.97 -3.79 17.85
CA GLN A 120 -23.10 -4.07 16.42
C GLN A 120 -21.78 -4.57 15.79
N ALA A 121 -21.90 -5.51 14.84
CA ALA A 121 -20.76 -6.13 14.17
C ALA A 121 -20.19 -5.24 13.07
N ILE A 122 -18.87 -5.06 13.06
CA ILE A 122 -18.13 -4.30 12.05
C ILE A 122 -18.07 -5.11 10.75
N CYS A 123 -18.75 -4.68 9.68
CA CYS A 123 -18.76 -5.40 8.41
C CYS A 123 -17.96 -4.74 7.27
N ALA A 124 -17.50 -3.49 7.44
CA ALA A 124 -16.56 -2.85 6.52
C ALA A 124 -15.82 -1.69 7.20
N THR A 125 -14.65 -1.32 6.68
CA THR A 125 -13.95 -0.09 7.07
C THR A 125 -13.38 0.58 5.83
N GLY A 126 -13.65 1.87 5.64
CA GLY A 126 -13.07 2.68 4.56
C GLY A 126 -12.47 3.96 5.13
N GLY A 127 -11.46 4.51 4.46
CA GLY A 127 -10.93 5.84 4.76
C GLY A 127 -11.50 6.83 3.75
N ASP A 128 -12.34 7.74 4.21
CA ASP A 128 -12.83 8.86 3.39
C ASP A 128 -12.28 10.19 3.93
N GLU A 129 -12.06 11.16 3.04
CA GLU A 129 -11.68 12.53 3.38
C GLU A 129 -12.92 13.33 3.78
N TYR A 130 -13.29 13.32 5.07
CA TYR A 130 -14.34 14.20 5.61
C TYR A 130 -13.84 14.99 6.82
N THR A 131 -14.00 16.31 6.77
CA THR A 131 -13.80 17.21 7.92
C THR A 131 -15.04 17.23 8.81
N CYS A 132 -15.00 16.57 9.97
CA CYS A 132 -16.03 16.70 11.01
C CYS A 132 -15.68 17.89 11.93
N SER A 133 -16.56 18.88 12.01
CA SER A 133 -16.35 20.15 12.73
C SER A 133 -16.47 20.07 14.25
N GLN A 134 -16.75 18.89 14.82
CA GLN A 134 -17.06 18.74 16.26
C GLN A 134 -16.08 17.84 17.04
N CYS A 135 -15.04 17.29 16.39
CA CYS A 135 -14.04 16.45 17.06
C CYS A 135 -12.62 16.86 16.61
N PRO A 136 -11.71 17.26 17.51
CA PRO A 136 -10.34 17.66 17.15
C PRO A 136 -9.42 16.45 16.89
N VAL A 137 -9.96 15.24 16.89
CA VAL A 137 -9.24 14.04 16.49
C VAL A 137 -9.73 13.75 15.09
N HIS A 138 -8.82 13.78 14.11
CA HIS A 138 -9.00 13.21 12.78
C HIS A 138 -9.33 11.72 12.92
N ILE A 139 -10.57 11.44 13.34
CA ILE A 139 -11.18 10.13 13.30
C ILE A 139 -11.55 10.01 11.84
N TYR A 140 -10.59 9.49 11.07
CA TYR A 140 -10.86 8.81 9.82
C TYR A 140 -12.17 8.07 10.04
N LEU A 141 -13.21 8.52 9.34
CA LEU A 141 -14.54 7.96 9.40
C LEU A 141 -14.39 6.53 8.90
N VAL A 142 -14.00 5.63 9.80
CA VAL A 142 -14.19 4.20 9.65
C VAL A 142 -15.71 4.11 9.52
N LYS A 143 -16.21 4.13 8.29
CA LYS A 143 -17.61 3.84 8.01
C LYS A 143 -17.75 2.35 8.28
N ILE A 144 -17.84 2.05 9.57
CA ILE A 144 -18.24 0.77 10.08
C ILE A 144 -19.66 0.63 9.59
N LEU A 145 -19.83 -0.03 8.45
CA LEU A 145 -21.13 -0.56 8.10
C LEU A 145 -21.44 -1.54 9.25
N LEU A 146 -22.41 -1.17 10.06
CA LEU A 146 -22.91 -2.01 11.14
C LEU A 146 -24.16 -2.67 10.56
N LEU A 147 -24.11 -3.99 10.37
CA LEU A 147 -25.31 -4.73 9.99
C LEU A 147 -26.17 -4.90 11.24
N PRO A 148 -27.49 -4.62 11.17
CA PRO A 148 -28.41 -5.06 12.22
C PRO A 148 -28.42 -6.60 12.23
N LYS A 149 -28.46 -7.18 13.44
CA LYS A 149 -28.71 -8.61 13.63
C LYS A 149 -30.10 -9.00 13.15
#